data_AF-A0A7S0WLF6-F1
#
_entry.id   AF-A0A7S0WLF6-F1
#
_cell.length_a   1.000
_cell.length_b   1.000
_cell.length_c   1.000
_cell.angle_alpha   90.00
_cell.angle_beta   90.00
_cell.angle_gamma   90.00
#
_symmetry.space_group_name_H-M   'P 1'
#
loop_
_entity.id
_entity.type
_entity.pdbx_description
1 polymer ?
#
loop_
_entity_poly.entity_id
_entity_poly.type
_entity_poly.pdbx_seq_one_letter_code
_entity_poly.pdbx_strand_id
1 'polypeptide(L)'
;MSAADAPPAAARRRSLSSNVFSRIIARETSTADASRGEFKAFACIPPRLTLPVERIVDDARAMLRCVLLGFTADGDHLVSYSASGESGYALQIWRFRVGARATLLATTPLFDADERALRWDENDGFDGGAGIRVCVCESWDRSTLVIHGEERRLE
;
A
#
# COMPACT_ATOMS: atom_id res chain seq x y z
N MET A 1 0.41 66.54 -20.87
CA MET A 1 -0.85 66.20 -20.16
C MET A 1 -1.72 65.46 -21.18
N SER A 2 -2.14 64.21 -21.06
CA SER A 2 -2.37 63.30 -19.93
C SER A 2 -2.44 61.84 -20.45
N ALA A 3 -2.11 60.89 -19.56
CA ALA A 3 -2.36 59.43 -19.47
C ALA A 3 -2.75 58.64 -20.74
N ALA A 4 -1.99 57.63 -21.20
CA ALA A 4 -1.76 56.31 -20.57
C ALA A 4 -3.06 55.52 -20.34
N ASP A 5 -3.44 54.69 -21.30
CA ASP A 5 -4.43 53.63 -21.13
C ASP A 5 -3.82 52.32 -21.66
N ALA A 6 -2.90 51.76 -20.86
CA ALA A 6 -2.41 50.42 -21.05
C ALA A 6 -3.44 49.46 -20.43
N PRO A 7 -3.93 48.44 -21.15
CA PRO A 7 -4.88 47.50 -20.59
C PRO A 7 -4.25 46.81 -19.37
N PRO A 8 -5.02 46.62 -18.28
CA PRO A 8 -4.49 46.12 -17.03
C PRO A 8 -3.86 44.75 -17.24
N ALA A 9 -2.66 44.58 -16.67
CA ALA A 9 -1.96 43.33 -16.49
C ALA A 9 -2.76 42.41 -15.56
N ALA A 10 -3.92 41.93 -16.03
CA ALA A 10 -4.51 40.70 -15.57
C ALA A 10 -3.57 39.60 -16.06
N ALA A 11 -2.50 39.44 -15.30
CA ALA A 11 -1.58 38.33 -15.39
C ALA A 11 -2.45 37.08 -15.48
N ARG A 12 -2.53 36.54 -16.70
CA ARG A 12 -2.87 35.15 -16.95
C ARG A 12 -1.98 34.36 -16.01
N ARG A 13 -2.50 34.07 -14.80
CA ARG A 13 -2.10 32.93 -13.99
C ARG A 13 -2.48 31.71 -14.83
N ARG A 14 -1.69 31.48 -15.89
CA ARG A 14 -1.43 30.14 -16.36
C ARG A 14 -1.02 29.42 -15.10
N SER A 15 -1.90 28.55 -14.62
CA SER A 15 -1.53 27.38 -13.86
C SER A 15 -0.38 26.74 -14.64
N LEU A 16 0.84 27.17 -14.37
CA LEU A 16 2.04 26.52 -14.84
C LEU A 16 1.94 25.17 -14.14
N SER A 17 1.55 24.16 -14.91
CA SER A 17 1.81 22.77 -14.56
C SER A 17 3.27 22.73 -14.16
N SER A 18 3.49 22.72 -12.86
CA SER A 18 4.83 22.72 -12.28
C SER A 18 5.44 21.39 -12.70
N ASN A 19 6.19 21.41 -13.79
CA ASN A 19 6.83 20.22 -14.35
C ASN A 19 7.69 19.60 -13.24
N VAL A 20 7.67 18.27 -13.14
CA VAL A 20 8.41 17.50 -12.14
C VAL A 20 9.88 17.92 -12.10
N PHE A 21 10.45 18.21 -13.27
CA PHE A 21 11.81 18.74 -13.41
C PHE A 21 12.03 20.08 -12.69
N SER A 22 11.11 21.04 -12.84
CA SER A 22 11.20 22.33 -12.17
C SER A 22 11.14 22.20 -10.64
N ARG A 23 10.38 21.22 -10.12
CA ARG A 23 10.33 20.93 -8.67
C ARG A 23 11.61 20.25 -8.16
N ILE A 24 12.21 19.37 -8.95
CA ILE A 24 13.50 18.74 -8.63
C ILE A 24 14.60 19.80 -8.59
N ILE A 25 14.68 20.66 -9.61
CA ILE A 25 15.65 21.76 -9.66
C ILE A 25 15.43 22.74 -8.50
N ALA A 26 14.17 23.06 -8.16
CA ALA A 26 13.87 23.90 -7.01
C ALA A 26 14.36 23.27 -5.69
N ARG A 27 14.35 21.94 -5.52
CA ARG A 27 14.94 21.26 -4.36
C ARG A 27 16.47 21.34 -4.36
N GLU A 28 17.11 21.09 -5.49
CA GLU A 28 18.57 21.10 -5.59
C GLU A 28 19.16 22.50 -5.42
N THR A 29 18.42 23.53 -5.83
CA THR A 29 18.83 24.93 -5.70
C THR A 29 18.32 25.61 -4.43
N SER A 30 17.25 25.10 -3.80
CA SER A 30 16.77 25.56 -2.49
C SER A 30 17.48 24.81 -1.37
N THR A 31 18.66 25.27 -0.98
CA THR A 31 19.29 24.96 0.30
C THR A 31 18.53 25.60 1.48
N ALA A 32 17.20 25.49 1.50
CA ALA A 32 16.35 26.17 2.46
C ALA A 32 15.81 25.19 3.51
N ASP A 33 16.37 25.33 4.70
CA ASP A 33 15.73 25.13 6.01
C ASP A 33 15.13 23.75 6.29
N ALA A 34 15.94 22.90 6.93
CA ALA A 34 15.50 21.73 7.69
C ALA A 34 14.51 22.07 8.84
N SER A 35 14.22 23.36 9.07
CA SER A 35 13.30 23.87 10.10
C SER A 35 11.84 23.99 9.64
N ARG A 36 11.54 23.89 8.34
CA ARG A 36 10.17 23.85 7.82
C ARG A 36 9.77 22.41 7.55
N GLY A 37 8.99 21.85 8.48
CA GLY A 37 8.51 20.47 8.49
C GLY A 37 8.10 19.94 7.10
N GLU A 38 8.47 18.68 6.86
CA GLU A 38 8.16 17.85 5.70
C GLU A 38 7.68 18.62 4.46
N PHE A 39 8.63 19.09 3.66
CA PHE A 39 8.34 19.58 2.33
C PHE A 39 7.74 18.42 1.49
N LYS A 40 6.40 18.34 1.44
CA LYS A 40 5.61 17.36 0.68
C LYS A 40 5.67 17.60 -0.84
N ALA A 41 6.88 17.85 -1.39
CA ALA A 41 7.11 18.10 -2.82
C ALA A 41 6.49 17.04 -3.73
N PHE A 42 6.45 15.79 -3.23
CA PHE A 42 6.03 14.62 -3.97
C PHE A 42 4.57 14.21 -3.70
N ALA A 43 3.91 14.73 -2.67
CA ALA A 43 2.48 14.45 -2.45
C ALA A 43 1.61 14.98 -3.59
N CYS A 44 2.08 16.02 -4.28
CA CYS A 44 1.43 16.60 -5.46
C CYS A 44 2.06 16.11 -6.78
N ILE A 45 2.87 15.04 -6.75
CA ILE A 45 3.45 14.41 -7.95
C ILE A 45 2.67 13.12 -8.23
N PRO A 46 2.10 12.95 -9.43
CA PRO A 46 1.36 11.74 -9.80
C PRO A 46 2.19 10.47 -9.62
N PRO A 47 1.55 9.30 -9.44
CA PRO A 47 2.22 8.01 -9.47
C PRO A 47 3.13 7.92 -10.70
N ARG A 48 4.43 7.68 -10.47
CA ARG A 48 5.43 7.65 -11.55
C ARG A 48 5.48 6.32 -12.27
N LEU A 49 4.95 5.27 -11.65
CA LEU A 49 4.96 3.91 -12.14
C LEU A 49 3.64 3.25 -11.79
N THR A 50 2.94 2.79 -12.82
CA THR A 50 1.75 1.95 -12.69
C THR A 50 2.04 0.66 -13.43
N LEU A 51 1.89 -0.47 -12.72
CA LEU A 51 2.06 -1.79 -13.31
C LEU A 51 0.77 -2.58 -13.12
N PRO A 52 0.28 -3.24 -14.17
CA PRO A 52 -0.81 -4.20 -14.05
C PRO A 52 -0.32 -5.41 -13.24
N VAL A 53 -1.18 -5.99 -12.41
CA VAL A 53 -0.82 -7.09 -11.49
C VAL A 53 -0.25 -8.27 -12.26
N GLU A 54 -0.72 -8.52 -13.47
CA GLU A 54 -0.29 -9.58 -14.37
C GLU A 54 1.20 -9.52 -14.72
N ARG A 55 1.83 -8.33 -14.64
CA ARG A 55 3.27 -8.17 -14.85
C ARG A 55 4.11 -8.53 -13.64
N ILE A 56 3.51 -8.64 -12.46
CA ILE A 56 4.20 -8.91 -11.20
C ILE A 56 3.89 -10.30 -10.66
N VAL A 57 2.87 -10.98 -11.18
CA VAL A 57 2.51 -12.36 -10.82
C VAL A 57 3.73 -13.28 -10.95
N ASP A 58 3.94 -14.09 -9.91
CA ASP A 58 4.98 -15.10 -9.82
C ASP A 58 4.88 -16.15 -10.93
N ASP A 59 5.98 -16.84 -11.22
CA ASP A 59 6.02 -17.84 -12.29
C ASP A 59 5.03 -19.00 -12.08
N ALA A 60 4.83 -19.41 -10.82
CA ALA A 60 3.89 -20.46 -10.46
C ALA A 60 2.42 -19.98 -10.44
N ARG A 61 2.19 -18.68 -10.63
CA ARG A 61 0.88 -18.01 -10.57
C ARG A 61 0.15 -18.22 -9.24
N ALA A 62 0.88 -18.49 -8.17
CA ALA A 62 0.32 -18.66 -6.84
C ALA A 62 -0.33 -17.36 -6.34
N MET A 63 0.19 -16.19 -6.73
CA MET A 63 -0.39 -14.89 -6.40
C MET A 63 -1.83 -14.72 -6.90
N LEU A 64 -2.23 -15.41 -7.99
CA LEU A 64 -3.60 -15.34 -8.51
C LEU A 64 -4.64 -16.00 -7.60
N ARG A 65 -4.19 -16.81 -6.64
CA ARG A 65 -5.06 -17.46 -5.64
C ARG A 65 -5.09 -16.67 -4.32
N CYS A 66 -4.42 -15.53 -4.27
CA CYS A 66 -4.27 -14.72 -3.08
C CYS A 66 -5.03 -13.40 -3.23
N VAL A 67 -5.37 -12.81 -2.10
CA VAL A 67 -5.82 -11.42 -2.00
C VAL A 67 -4.59 -10.56 -1.69
N LEU A 68 -4.25 -9.65 -2.59
CA LEU A 68 -3.15 -8.68 -2.40
C LEU A 68 -3.61 -7.56 -1.46
N LEU A 69 -2.86 -7.33 -0.39
CA LEU A 69 -3.17 -6.32 0.63
C LEU A 69 -2.45 -5.00 0.37
N GLY A 70 -1.20 -5.06 -0.09
CA GLY A 70 -0.41 -3.87 -0.39
C GLY A 70 1.08 -4.09 -0.21
N PHE A 71 1.82 -2.99 -0.26
CA PHE A 71 3.26 -2.95 -0.02
C PHE A 71 3.56 -2.70 1.46
N THR A 72 4.67 -3.25 1.94
CA THR A 72 5.32 -2.80 3.18
C THR A 72 5.93 -1.40 2.99
N ALA A 73 6.24 -0.73 4.10
CA ALA A 73 6.74 0.64 4.11
C ALA A 73 8.11 0.81 3.41
N ASP A 74 8.86 -0.26 3.21
CA ASP A 74 10.10 -0.26 2.42
C ASP A 74 9.86 -0.21 0.90
N GLY A 75 8.66 -0.56 0.43
CA GLY A 75 8.30 -0.65 -0.99
C GLY A 75 8.88 -1.86 -1.74
N ASP A 76 9.64 -2.72 -1.05
CA ASP A 76 10.31 -3.88 -1.64
C ASP A 76 9.53 -5.18 -1.44
N HIS A 77 8.57 -5.19 -0.52
CA HIS A 77 7.76 -6.37 -0.25
C HIS A 77 6.27 -6.11 -0.45
N LEU A 78 5.59 -7.13 -0.98
CA LEU A 78 4.15 -7.20 -1.15
C LEU A 78 3.59 -8.20 -0.15
N VAL A 79 2.47 -7.85 0.48
CA VAL A 79 1.76 -8.70 1.43
C VAL A 79 0.48 -9.21 0.78
N SER A 80 0.22 -10.50 0.93
CA SER A 80 -1.04 -11.12 0.54
C SER A 80 -1.53 -12.10 1.60
N TYR A 81 -2.77 -12.54 1.46
CA TYR A 81 -3.24 -13.73 2.15
C TYR A 81 -4.02 -14.64 1.20
N SER A 82 -4.09 -15.93 1.55
CA SER A 82 -4.95 -16.92 0.90
C SER A 82 -5.87 -17.57 1.92
N ALA A 83 -7.07 -17.92 1.50
CA ALA A 83 -7.98 -18.78 2.27
C ALA A 83 -8.07 -20.13 1.55
N SER A 84 -7.58 -21.19 2.18
CA SER A 84 -7.74 -22.57 1.71
C SER A 84 -8.73 -23.27 2.65
N GLY A 85 -9.84 -23.78 2.11
CA GLY A 85 -10.88 -24.43 2.93
C GLY A 85 -10.37 -25.60 3.79
N GLU A 86 -9.24 -26.22 3.42
CA GLU A 86 -8.63 -27.34 4.16
C GLU A 86 -7.49 -26.91 5.10
N SER A 87 -6.85 -25.77 4.86
CA SER A 87 -5.61 -25.36 5.57
C SER A 87 -5.73 -24.02 6.28
N GLY A 88 -6.95 -23.46 6.34
CA GLY A 88 -7.22 -22.16 6.93
C GLY A 88 -6.64 -20.99 6.12
N TYR A 89 -6.30 -19.93 6.85
CA TYR A 89 -5.75 -18.70 6.28
C TYR A 89 -4.23 -18.74 6.34
N ALA A 90 -3.56 -18.20 5.31
CA ALA A 90 -2.11 -18.05 5.31
C ALA A 90 -1.72 -16.68 4.78
N LEU A 91 -0.76 -16.05 5.44
CA LEU A 91 -0.11 -14.81 5.01
C LEU A 91 1.08 -15.15 4.13
N GLN A 92 1.28 -14.40 3.05
CA GLN A 92 2.48 -14.51 2.21
C GLN A 92 3.18 -13.16 2.09
N ILE A 93 4.52 -13.22 2.12
CA ILE A 93 5.38 -12.08 1.85
C ILE A 93 6.12 -12.36 0.54
N TRP A 94 5.99 -11.43 -0.41
CA TRP A 94 6.60 -11.51 -1.72
C TRP A 94 7.64 -10.41 -1.90
N ARG A 95 8.80 -10.73 -2.45
CA ARG A 95 9.74 -9.71 -2.93
C ARG A 95 9.24 -9.15 -4.25
N PHE A 96 9.15 -7.83 -4.31
CA PHE A 96 8.84 -7.06 -5.51
C PHE A 96 10.10 -6.39 -6.06
N ARG A 97 10.25 -6.42 -7.38
CA ARG A 97 11.24 -5.63 -8.11
C ARG A 97 10.64 -5.14 -9.41
N VAL A 98 10.87 -3.87 -9.73
CA VAL A 98 10.39 -3.30 -11.00
C VAL A 98 10.99 -4.06 -12.18
N GLY A 99 10.13 -4.53 -13.08
CA GLY A 99 10.54 -5.28 -14.27
C GLY A 99 10.81 -6.77 -14.05
N ALA A 100 10.60 -7.29 -12.83
CA ALA A 100 10.69 -8.71 -12.53
C ALA A 100 9.36 -9.25 -11.97
N ARG A 101 9.17 -10.56 -12.09
CA ARG A 101 8.08 -11.26 -11.39
C ARG A 101 8.37 -11.30 -9.89
N ALA A 102 7.32 -11.29 -9.09
CA ALA A 102 7.45 -11.40 -7.65
C ALA A 102 7.94 -12.80 -7.25
N THR A 103 8.66 -12.86 -6.12
CA THR A 103 9.20 -14.11 -5.58
C THR A 103 8.71 -14.30 -4.16
N LEU A 104 8.17 -15.48 -3.85
CA LEU A 104 7.68 -15.81 -2.51
C LEU A 104 8.87 -15.90 -1.54
N LEU A 105 8.83 -15.16 -0.44
CA LEU A 105 9.85 -15.19 0.61
C LEU A 105 9.41 -16.01 1.81
N ALA A 106 8.16 -15.84 2.23
CA ALA A 106 7.63 -16.48 3.42
C ALA A 106 6.15 -16.78 3.26
N THR A 107 5.71 -17.86 3.91
CA THR A 107 4.31 -18.20 4.12
C THR A 107 4.13 -18.55 5.58
N THR A 108 3.16 -17.91 6.23
CA THR A 108 2.89 -18.09 7.66
C THR A 108 1.40 -18.41 7.83
N PRO A 109 1.03 -19.52 8.48
CA PRO A 109 -0.37 -19.78 8.78
C PRO A 109 -0.91 -18.69 9.71
N LEU A 110 -2.14 -18.25 9.46
CA LEU A 110 -2.83 -17.24 10.26
C LEU A 110 -3.83 -17.94 11.16
N PHE A 111 -3.93 -17.43 12.40
CA PHE A 111 -4.88 -17.92 13.40
C PHE A 111 -4.72 -19.41 13.75
N ASP A 112 -3.51 -19.95 13.56
CA ASP A 112 -3.09 -21.27 14.04
C ASP A 112 -2.90 -21.20 15.56
N ALA A 113 -4.01 -20.97 16.25
CA ALA A 113 -4.07 -21.04 17.69
C ALA A 113 -4.36 -22.50 18.04
N ASP A 114 -3.49 -23.06 18.88
CA ASP A 114 -3.69 -24.30 19.64
C ASP A 114 -5.18 -24.41 20.00
N GLU A 115 -5.87 -25.48 19.57
CA GLU A 115 -7.34 -25.65 19.61
C GLU A 115 -7.97 -25.29 20.98
N ARG A 116 -7.14 -25.26 22.03
CA ARG A 116 -7.47 -24.86 23.40
C ARG A 116 -7.69 -23.35 23.62
N ALA A 117 -7.08 -22.49 22.82
CA ALA A 117 -7.21 -21.03 22.91
C ALA A 117 -8.44 -20.48 22.15
N LEU A 118 -9.07 -21.33 21.32
CA LEU A 118 -10.29 -21.04 20.57
C LEU A 118 -11.56 -21.51 21.29
N ARG A 119 -11.54 -21.68 22.63
CA ARG A 119 -12.76 -21.67 23.46
C ARG A 119 -13.37 -20.26 23.48
N TRP A 120 -13.75 -19.79 22.31
CA TRP A 120 -14.80 -18.81 22.15
C TRP A 120 -16.08 -19.60 22.44
N ASP A 121 -16.96 -19.03 23.28
CA ASP A 121 -18.16 -19.68 23.80
C ASP A 121 -18.81 -20.62 22.76
N GLU A 122 -19.05 -21.87 23.13
CA GLU A 122 -19.66 -22.92 22.30
C GLU A 122 -21.06 -22.56 21.75
N ASN A 123 -21.55 -21.34 21.98
CA ASN A 123 -22.80 -20.78 21.47
C ASN A 123 -22.66 -19.89 20.23
N ASP A 124 -21.48 -19.35 19.93
CA ASP A 124 -21.25 -18.56 18.73
C ASP A 124 -20.47 -19.43 17.74
N GLY A 125 -21.18 -20.37 17.13
CA GLY A 125 -20.61 -21.26 16.13
C GLY A 125 -19.83 -20.45 15.09
N PHE A 126 -18.52 -20.71 14.99
CA PHE A 126 -17.74 -20.35 13.81
C PHE A 126 -18.34 -21.15 12.67
N ASP A 127 -19.36 -20.57 12.05
CA ASP A 127 -20.01 -21.16 10.90
C ASP A 127 -18.96 -21.04 9.79
N GLY A 128 -18.30 -22.15 9.44
CA GLY A 128 -17.20 -22.17 8.47
C GLY A 128 -17.57 -21.66 7.07
N GLY A 129 -18.77 -21.10 6.88
CA GLY A 129 -19.20 -20.32 5.73
C GLY A 129 -18.96 -18.80 5.84
N ALA A 130 -18.74 -18.23 7.04
CA ALA A 130 -18.44 -16.81 7.21
C ALA A 130 -16.95 -16.53 6.95
N GLY A 131 -16.62 -15.93 5.81
CA GLY A 131 -15.23 -15.55 5.50
C GLY A 131 -14.64 -14.58 6.54
N ILE A 132 -13.34 -14.67 6.82
CA ILE A 132 -12.63 -13.74 7.71
C ILE A 132 -12.12 -12.56 6.88
N ARG A 133 -12.41 -11.34 7.35
CA ARG A 133 -11.77 -10.12 6.87
C ARG A 133 -10.41 -9.99 7.54
N VAL A 134 -9.34 -10.07 6.75
CA VAL A 134 -7.97 -9.92 7.23
C VAL A 134 -7.49 -8.48 7.04
N CYS A 135 -6.95 -7.89 8.11
CA CYS A 135 -6.24 -6.61 8.11
C CYS A 135 -4.81 -6.82 8.59
N VAL A 136 -3.84 -6.19 7.91
CA VAL A 136 -2.42 -6.26 8.27
C VAL A 136 -1.89 -4.85 8.51
N CYS A 137 -1.27 -4.67 9.67
CA CYS A 137 -0.65 -3.42 10.09
C CYS A 137 0.86 -3.62 10.27
N GLU A 138 1.65 -2.65 9.84
CA GLU A 138 3.09 -2.64 10.07
C GLU A 138 3.42 -1.83 11.33
N SER A 139 4.31 -2.38 12.16
CA SER A 139 4.85 -1.68 13.34
C SER A 139 5.69 -0.47 12.94
N TRP A 140 5.81 0.51 13.86
CA TRP A 140 6.54 1.75 13.60
C TRP A 140 8.02 1.54 13.27
N ASP A 141 8.63 0.49 13.84
CA ASP A 141 10.03 0.11 13.63
C ASP A 141 10.21 -0.88 12.47
N ARG A 142 9.11 -1.26 11.81
CA ARG A 142 9.07 -2.17 10.65
C ARG A 142 9.58 -3.58 10.94
N SER A 143 9.70 -3.94 12.21
CA SER A 143 10.20 -5.27 12.61
C SER A 143 9.11 -6.33 12.56
N THR A 144 7.85 -5.90 12.71
CA THR A 144 6.71 -6.78 12.99
C THR A 144 5.49 -6.39 12.16
N LEU A 145 4.81 -7.40 11.60
CA LEU A 145 3.47 -7.27 11.06
C LEU A 145 2.45 -7.78 12.08
N VAL A 146 1.42 -6.99 12.35
CA VAL A 146 0.30 -7.35 13.23
C VAL A 146 -0.89 -7.68 12.35
N ILE A 147 -1.48 -8.85 12.56
CA ILE A 147 -2.60 -9.34 11.77
C ILE A 147 -3.86 -9.40 12.63
N HIS A 148 -4.92 -8.77 12.16
CA HIS A 148 -6.24 -8.82 12.76
C HIS A 148 -7.21 -9.53 11.82
N GLY A 149 -7.98 -10.47 12.37
CA GLY A 149 -9.08 -11.14 11.68
C GLY A 149 -10.42 -10.73 12.28
N GLU A 150 -11.38 -10.40 11.44
CA GLU A 150 -12.76 -10.12 11.85
C GLU A 150 -13.70 -11.07 11.08
N GLU A 151 -14.55 -11.79 11.79
CA GLU A 151 -15.55 -12.67 11.18
C GLU A 151 -16.61 -11.84 10.47
N ARG A 152 -16.91 -12.20 9.22
CA ARG A 152 -17.90 -11.48 8.43
C ARG A 152 -19.29 -12.02 8.73
N ARG A 153 -20.02 -11.34 9.60
CA ARG A 153 -21.45 -11.63 9.83
C ARG A 153 -22.22 -11.39 8.54
N LEU A 154 -22.90 -12.42 8.05
CA LEU A 154 -23.88 -12.31 6.97
C LEU A 154 -25.16 -11.76 7.60
N GLU A 155 -25.48 -10.48 7.33
CA GLU A 155 -26.80 -9.90 7.59
C GLU A 155 -27.80 -10.33 6.51
#